data_AF-A0A1V6Q644-F1
#
_entry.id   AF-A0A1V6Q644-F1
#
_cell.length_a   1.000
_cell.length_b   1.000
_cell.length_c   1.000
_cell.angle_alpha   90.00
_cell.angle_beta   90.00
_cell.angle_gamma   90.00
#
_symmetry.space_group_name_H-M   'P 1'
#
loop_
_entity.id
_entity.type
_entity.pdbx_description
1 polymer ?
#
loop_
_entity_poly.entity_id
_entity_poly.type
_entity_poly.pdbx_seq_one_letter_code
_entity_poly.pdbx_strand_id
1 'polypeptide(L)'
;MVQGSLKKAGPATPGRKPAKTTRPGVRSVAPKKANLIKQRKLTKKLTSGLVGKTERSLATKAGHLEILAGGKKDRLQKEKKKAQEAGKKA
;
A
#
# COMPACT_ATOMS: atom_id res chain seq x y z
N MET A 1 15.43 -18.01 -72.31
CA MET A 1 16.37 -17.42 -71.32
C MET A 1 16.07 -18.03 -69.95
N VAL A 2 17.13 -18.36 -69.22
CA VAL A 2 17.15 -19.27 -68.06
C VAL A 2 16.28 -18.81 -66.88
N GLN A 3 15.45 -19.72 -66.36
CA GLN A 3 14.71 -19.58 -65.10
C GLN A 3 15.72 -19.70 -63.94
N GLY A 4 16.02 -18.59 -63.28
CA GLY A 4 16.93 -18.56 -62.13
C GLY A 4 16.45 -19.47 -61.00
N SER A 5 17.34 -20.34 -60.53
CA SER A 5 17.11 -21.27 -59.42
C SER A 5 16.79 -20.51 -58.13
N LEU A 6 15.56 -20.67 -57.63
CA LEU A 6 15.16 -20.18 -56.31
C LEU A 6 16.05 -20.82 -55.24
N LYS A 7 16.81 -19.99 -54.54
CA LYS A 7 17.68 -20.38 -53.44
C LYS A 7 16.83 -21.04 -52.35
N LYS A 8 17.05 -22.34 -52.12
CA LYS A 8 16.31 -23.15 -51.14
C LYS A 8 16.52 -22.54 -49.74
N ALA A 9 15.45 -22.06 -49.10
CA ALA A 9 15.51 -21.61 -47.72
C ALA A 9 15.88 -22.81 -46.82
N GLY A 10 16.88 -22.64 -45.95
CA GLY A 10 17.25 -23.65 -44.97
C GLY A 10 16.08 -23.94 -44.00
N PRO A 11 16.09 -25.11 -43.33
CA PRO A 11 15.01 -25.46 -42.41
C PRO A 11 14.89 -24.42 -41.30
N ALA A 12 13.69 -23.87 -41.12
CA ALA A 12 13.37 -23.01 -39.99
C ALA A 12 13.55 -23.82 -38.70
N THR A 13 14.62 -23.55 -37.96
CA THR A 13 14.79 -24.12 -36.63
C THR A 13 13.64 -23.62 -35.74
N PRO A 14 12.88 -24.50 -35.07
CA PRO A 14 11.83 -24.05 -34.18
C PRO A 14 12.47 -23.27 -33.04
N GLY A 15 12.14 -21.98 -32.93
CA GLY A 15 12.56 -21.13 -31.82
C GLY A 15 12.26 -21.82 -30.49
N ARG A 16 13.27 -21.88 -29.62
CA ARG A 16 13.19 -22.51 -28.30
C ARG A 16 11.99 -21.97 -27.54
N LYS A 17 10.94 -22.78 -27.38
CA LYS A 17 9.79 -22.41 -26.55
C LYS A 17 10.28 -22.25 -25.11
N PRO A 18 9.92 -21.17 -24.39
CA PRO A 18 10.30 -21.03 -23.01
C PRO A 18 9.74 -22.24 -22.25
N ALA A 19 10.62 -22.94 -21.54
CA ALA A 19 10.22 -24.01 -20.64
C ALA A 19 9.13 -23.47 -19.72
N LYS A 20 8.13 -24.31 -19.43
CA LYS A 20 6.95 -24.03 -18.60
C LYS A 20 7.38 -23.80 -17.14
N THR A 21 8.18 -22.77 -16.91
CA THR A 21 8.59 -22.31 -15.59
C THR A 21 7.50 -21.40 -15.06
N THR A 22 7.21 -21.60 -13.78
CA THR A 22 6.29 -20.90 -12.88
C THR A 22 5.57 -19.68 -13.47
N ARG A 23 4.23 -19.69 -13.39
CA ARG A 23 3.36 -18.55 -13.71
C ARG A 23 4.06 -17.27 -13.25
N PRO A 24 4.48 -16.37 -14.16
CA PRO A 24 5.15 -15.16 -13.73
C PRO A 24 4.20 -14.44 -12.77
N GLY A 25 4.67 -14.17 -11.54
CA GLY A 25 3.87 -13.43 -10.56
C GLY A 25 3.37 -12.11 -11.14
N VAL A 26 2.33 -11.51 -10.54
CA VAL A 26 1.66 -10.31 -11.08
C VAL A 26 2.69 -9.23 -11.40
N ARG A 27 3.07 -9.10 -12.68
CA ARG A 27 4.02 -8.07 -13.14
C ARG A 27 3.22 -6.78 -13.24
N SER A 28 3.43 -5.85 -12.30
CA SER A 28 2.90 -4.50 -12.44
C SER A 28 3.66 -3.79 -13.56
N VAL A 29 3.12 -3.83 -14.78
CA VAL A 29 3.69 -3.11 -15.92
C VAL A 29 3.36 -1.63 -15.75
N ALA A 30 4.39 -0.79 -15.65
CA ALA A 30 4.18 0.65 -15.62
C ALA A 30 3.47 1.12 -16.91
N PRO A 31 2.45 1.99 -16.81
CA PRO A 31 1.77 2.49 -18.00
C PRO A 31 2.75 3.30 -18.85
N LYS A 32 2.86 2.96 -20.14
CA LYS A 32 3.73 3.67 -21.09
C LYS A 32 3.05 4.86 -21.75
N LYS A 33 1.72 4.90 -21.76
CA LYS A 33 0.93 5.97 -22.38
C LYS A 33 0.85 7.18 -21.46
N ALA A 34 1.10 8.38 -21.99
CA ALA A 34 1.12 9.64 -21.22
C ALA A 34 -0.17 9.88 -20.40
N ASN A 35 -1.34 9.60 -20.98
CA ASN A 35 -2.63 9.77 -20.30
C ASN A 35 -2.77 8.86 -19.07
N LEU A 36 -2.32 7.61 -19.17
CA LEU A 36 -2.37 6.64 -18.07
C LEU A 36 -1.34 6.98 -16.97
N ILE A 37 -0.20 7.57 -17.34
CA ILE A 37 0.77 8.09 -16.36
C ILE A 37 0.16 9.24 -15.55
N LYS A 38 -0.53 10.17 -16.23
CA LYS A 38 -1.25 11.29 -15.58
C LYS A 38 -2.31 10.76 -14.62
N GLN A 39 -3.15 9.82 -15.05
CA GLN A 39 -4.18 9.21 -14.20
C GLN A 39 -3.57 8.51 -12.98
N ARG A 40 -2.52 7.70 -13.15
CA ARG A 40 -1.84 7.04 -12.02
C ARG A 40 -1.27 8.02 -10.99
N LYS A 41 -0.71 9.15 -11.45
CA LYS A 41 -0.23 10.23 -10.56
C LYS A 41 -1.38 10.87 -9.78
N LEU A 42 -2.50 11.15 -10.45
CA LEU A 42 -3.70 11.69 -9.82
C LEU A 42 -4.26 10.73 -8.77
N THR A 43 -4.42 9.45 -9.12
CA THR A 43 -4.87 8.41 -8.17
C THR A 43 -3.96 8.37 -6.94
N LYS A 44 -2.63 8.33 -7.11
CA LYS A 44 -1.68 8.31 -5.99
C LYS A 44 -1.83 9.54 -5.06
N LYS A 45 -1.98 10.74 -5.64
CA LYS A 45 -2.15 11.99 -4.89
C LYS A 45 -3.46 12.03 -4.10
N LEU A 46 -4.56 11.58 -4.72
CA LEU A 46 -5.87 11.53 -4.07
C LEU A 46 -5.89 10.48 -2.95
N THR A 47 -5.32 9.30 -3.18
CA THR A 47 -5.23 8.25 -2.15
C THR A 47 -4.38 8.68 -0.97
N SER A 48 -3.23 9.34 -1.18
CA SER A 48 -2.40 9.83 -0.06
C SER A 48 -3.13 10.89 0.77
N GLY A 49 -3.90 11.77 0.12
CA GLY A 49 -4.70 12.77 0.82
C GLY A 49 -5.85 12.17 1.63
N LEU A 50 -6.52 11.14 1.09
CA LEU A 50 -7.55 10.39 1.80
C LEU A 50 -6.97 9.68 3.02
N VAL A 51 -5.83 8.99 2.86
CA VAL A 51 -5.13 8.32 3.98
C VAL A 51 -4.81 9.31 5.10
N GLY A 52 -4.21 10.47 4.79
CA GLY A 52 -3.90 11.47 5.82
C GLY A 52 -5.15 12.04 6.53
N LYS A 53 -6.27 12.20 5.81
CA LYS A 53 -7.56 12.59 6.43
C LYS A 53 -8.11 11.48 7.34
N THR A 54 -7.99 10.22 6.93
CA THR A 54 -8.42 9.09 7.75
C THR A 54 -7.55 8.93 9.00
N GLU A 55 -6.23 9.07 8.89
CA GLU A 55 -5.31 9.06 10.03
C GLU A 55 -5.63 10.18 11.02
N ARG A 56 -5.87 11.41 10.51
CA ARG A 56 -6.32 12.52 11.35
C ARG A 56 -7.64 12.23 12.05
N SER A 57 -8.62 11.65 11.34
CA SER A 57 -9.93 11.32 11.92
C SER A 57 -9.82 10.21 12.98
N LEU A 58 -8.95 9.22 12.77
CA LEU A 58 -8.68 8.18 13.76
C LEU A 58 -7.95 8.75 14.97
N ALA A 59 -6.97 9.63 14.78
CA ALA A 59 -6.26 10.29 15.87
C ALA A 59 -7.19 11.21 16.68
N THR A 60 -8.09 11.97 16.04
CA THR A 60 -9.07 12.79 16.77
C THR A 60 -10.06 11.93 17.52
N LYS A 61 -10.55 10.83 16.94
CA LYS A 61 -11.40 9.87 17.65
C LYS A 61 -10.66 9.21 18.81
N ALA A 62 -9.42 8.75 18.62
CA ALA A 62 -8.61 8.15 19.67
C ALA A 62 -8.31 9.15 20.79
N GLY A 63 -7.87 10.36 20.48
CA GLY A 63 -7.64 11.42 21.46
C GLY A 63 -8.92 11.86 22.17
N HIS A 64 -10.04 11.91 21.45
CA HIS A 64 -11.35 12.15 22.06
C HIS A 64 -11.77 11.00 22.99
N LEU A 65 -11.51 9.75 22.60
CA LEU A 65 -11.74 8.57 23.44
C LEU A 65 -10.83 8.54 24.67
N GLU A 66 -9.58 9.02 24.58
CA GLU A 66 -8.71 9.19 25.74
C GLU A 66 -9.30 10.19 26.74
N ILE A 67 -9.92 11.26 26.25
CA ILE A 67 -10.61 12.25 27.09
C ILE A 67 -11.86 11.64 27.73
N LEU A 68 -12.66 10.87 26.98
CA LEU A 68 -13.88 10.23 27.50
C LEU A 68 -13.60 9.11 28.51
N ALA A 69 -12.57 8.30 28.28
CA ALA A 69 -12.19 7.20 29.17
C ALA A 69 -11.37 7.66 30.40
N GLY A 70 -11.07 8.96 30.51
CA GLY A 70 -10.07 9.49 31.43
C GLY A 70 -8.66 9.10 30.97
N GLY A 71 -7.89 10.11 30.59
CA GLY A 71 -6.56 9.89 30.03
C GLY A 71 -5.62 9.23 31.05
N LYS A 72 -4.44 8.77 30.62
CA LYS A 72 -3.43 8.20 31.53
C LYS A 72 -3.13 9.12 32.73
N LYS A 73 -3.13 10.44 32.51
CA LYS A 73 -2.94 11.45 33.57
C LYS A 73 -4.09 11.46 34.59
N ASP A 74 -5.35 11.38 34.14
CA ASP A 74 -6.51 11.38 35.03
C ASP A 74 -6.60 10.10 35.87
N ARG A 75 -6.20 8.95 35.29
CA ARG A 75 -6.09 7.70 36.05
C ARG A 75 -5.03 7.79 37.14
N LEU A 76 -3.85 8.30 36.80
CA LEU A 76 -2.77 8.50 37.78
C LEU A 76 -3.19 9.46 38.91
N GLN A 77 -3.92 10.53 38.58
CA GLN A 77 -4.41 11.49 39.58
C GLN A 77 -5.51 10.88 40.46
N LYS A 78 -6.41 10.05 39.90
CA LYS A 78 -7.39 9.28 40.69
C LYS A 78 -6.72 8.28 41.63
N GLU A 79 -5.70 7.57 41.17
CA GLU A 79 -4.93 6.62 41.99
C GLU A 79 -4.18 7.32 43.12
N LYS A 80 -3.51 8.45 42.83
CA LYS A 80 -2.86 9.28 43.85
C LYS A 80 -3.84 9.81 44.89
N LYS A 81 -5.01 10.30 44.45
CA LYS A 81 -6.07 10.77 45.37
C LYS A 81 -6.59 9.63 46.24
N LYS A 82 -6.86 8.44 45.66
CA LYS A 82 -7.27 7.26 46.43
C LYS A 82 -6.22 6.82 47.45
N ALA A 83 -4.93 6.84 47.09
CA ALA A 83 -3.85 6.48 48.01
C ALA A 83 -3.74 7.48 49.19
N GLN A 84 -3.89 8.78 48.93
CA GLN A 84 -3.89 9.81 49.98
C GLN A 84 -5.13 9.71 50.89
N GLU A 85 -6.28 9.34 50.35
CA GLU A 85 -7.53 9.19 51.11
C GLU A 85 -7.50 7.93 52.00
N ALA A 86 -6.89 6.85 51.53
CA ALA A 86 -6.66 5.63 52.31
C ALA A 86 -5.67 5.86 53.46
N GLY A 87 -4.60 6.63 53.24
CA GLY A 87 -3.62 6.98 54.29
C GLY A 87 -4.13 7.99 55.33
N LYS A 88 -5.23 8.70 55.05
CA LYS A 88 -5.90 9.59 56.02
C LYS A 88 -6.99 8.91 56.85
N LYS A 89 -7.40 7.69 56.47
CA LYS A 89 -8.43 6.89 57.17
C LYS A 89 -7.82 5.77 58.03
N ALA A 90 -6.50 5.64 58.04
CA ALA A 90 -5.72 4.81 58.98
C ALA A 90 -5.14 5.72 60.08
#